data_AF-A0A8T6SXF9-F1
#
_entry.id   AF-A0A8T6SXF9-F1
#
_cell.length_a   1.000
_cell.length_b   1.000
_cell.length_c   1.000
_cell.angle_alpha   90.00
_cell.angle_beta   90.00
_cell.angle_gamma   90.00
#
_symmetry.space_group_name_H-M   'P 1'
#
loop_
_entity.id
_entity.type
_entity.pdbx_description
1 polymer ?
#
loop_
_entity_poly.entity_id
_entity_poly.type
_entity_poly.pdbx_seq_one_letter_code
_entity_poly.pdbx_strand_id
1 'polypeptide(L)' 'MDYDEKLDAMGMMCPMPIVELSKKMKELEPGKVLLVEADDEGVIEDIP' A
#
# COMPACT_ATOMS: atom_id res chain seq x y z
N MET A 1 -5.43 6.22 14.86
CA MET A 1 -6.07 5.96 13.56
C MET A 1 -6.24 4.48 13.49
N ASP A 2 -7.49 4.01 13.42
CA ASP A 2 -7.76 2.58 13.25
C ASP A 2 -7.65 2.26 11.75
N TYR A 3 -6.96 1.17 11.42
CA TYR A 3 -6.90 0.59 10.09
C TYR A 3 -7.54 -0.81 10.16
N ASP A 4 -8.19 -1.23 9.08
CA ASP A 4 -8.79 -2.56 8.99
C ASP A 4 -7.78 -3.59 8.48
N GLU A 5 -6.90 -3.16 7.57
CA GLU A 5 -5.88 -4.01 6.94
C GLU A 5 -4.54 -3.32 6.88
N LYS A 6 -3.47 -4.11 6.75
CA LYS A 6 -2.09 -3.63 6.62
C LYS A 6 -1.39 -4.29 5.42
N LEU A 7 -0.65 -3.49 4.66
CA LEU A 7 0.30 -3.92 3.64
C LEU A 7 1.71 -3.50 4.09
N ASP A 8 2.58 -4.49 4.28
CA ASP A 8 4.01 -4.28 4.52
C ASP A 8 4.76 -4.38 3.18
N ALA A 9 5.23 -3.24 2.69
CA ALA A 9 6.02 -3.10 1.48
C ALA A 9 7.45 -2.58 1.78
N MET A 10 7.93 -2.72 3.01
CA MET A 10 9.28 -2.32 3.40
C MET A 10 10.34 -3.17 2.67
N GLY A 11 11.39 -2.53 2.17
CA GLY A 11 12.47 -3.17 1.42
C GLY A 11 12.07 -3.61 0.00
N MET A 12 10.84 -3.33 -0.43
CA MET A 12 10.42 -3.54 -1.81
C MET A 12 10.89 -2.37 -2.68
N MET A 13 11.61 -2.66 -3.75
CA MET A 13 12.00 -1.64 -4.72
C MET A 13 10.91 -1.43 -5.78
N CYS A 14 10.79 -0.20 -6.28
CA CYS A 14 10.06 0.13 -7.50
C CYS A 14 10.17 -0.97 -8.58
N PRO A 15 9.06 -1.49 -9.14
CA PRO A 15 7.66 -1.06 -8.96
C PRO A 15 6.87 -1.88 -7.91
N MET A 16 7.54 -2.74 -7.12
CA MET A 16 6.86 -3.75 -6.31
C MET A 16 5.88 -3.19 -5.26
N PRO A 17 6.18 -2.10 -4.51
CA PRO A 17 5.22 -1.55 -3.55
C PRO A 17 3.86 -1.23 -4.18
N ILE A 18 3.86 -0.62 -5.37
CA ILE A 18 2.63 -0.21 -6.09
C ILE A 18 1.90 -1.42 -6.67
N VAL A 19 2.63 -2.43 -7.13
CA VAL A 19 2.03 -3.68 -7.62
C VAL A 19 1.29 -4.40 -6.50
N GLU A 20 1.90 -4.53 -5.31
CA GLU A 20 1.26 -5.17 -4.16
C GLU A 20 0.10 -4.33 -3.61
N LEU A 21 0.24 -3.00 -3.58
CA LEU A 21 -0.85 -2.09 -3.24
C LEU A 21 -2.05 -2.27 -4.18
N SER A 22 -1.82 -2.30 -5.50
CA SER A 22 -2.89 -2.48 -6.49
C SER A 22 -3.61 -3.83 -6.35
N LYS A 23 -2.89 -4.89 -6.00
CA LYS A 23 -3.51 -6.19 -5.68
C LYS A 23 -4.36 -6.09 -4.43
N LYS A 24 -3.81 -5.52 -3.35
CA LYS A 24 -4.51 -5.42 -2.07
C LYS A 24 -5.77 -4.54 -2.16
N MET A 25 -5.70 -3.45 -2.91
CA MET A 25 -6.85 -2.57 -3.16
C MET A 25 -8.01 -3.25 -3.90
N LYS A 26 -7.76 -4.30 -4.69
CA LYS A 26 -8.83 -5.08 -5.35
C LYS A 26 -9.56 -6.02 -4.39
N GLU A 27 -8.88 -6.43 -3.32
CA GLU A 27 -9.43 -7.30 -2.28
C GLU A 27 -10.12 -6.50 -1.17
N LEU A 28 -9.73 -5.24 -0.99
CA LEU A 28 -10.23 -4.36 0.05
C LEU A 28 -11.71 -4.01 -0.17
N GLU A 29 -12.53 -4.25 0.85
CA GLU A 29 -13.95 -3.90 0.80
C GLU A 29 -14.16 -2.38 0.88
N PRO A 30 -15.20 -1.83 0.20
CA PRO A 30 -15.53 -0.41 0.31
C PRO A 30 -15.76 0.03 1.76
N GLY A 31 -15.13 1.15 2.14
CA GLY A 31 -15.23 1.73 3.49
C GLY A 31 -14.18 1.20 4.47
N LYS A 32 -13.33 0.26 4.06
CA LYS A 32 -12.18 -0.20 4.84
C LYS A 32 -10.96 0.70 4.65
N VAL A 33 -10.15 0.81 5.68
CA VAL A 33 -8.90 1.58 5.69
C VAL A 33 -7.71 0.62 5.62
N LEU A 34 -6.86 0.78 4.60
CA LEU A 34 -5.61 0.05 4.43
C LEU A 34 -4.43 0.91 4.87
N LEU A 35 -3.66 0.42 5.85
CA LEU A 35 -2.35 0.98 6.21
C LEU A 35 -1.29 0.41 5.27
N VAL A 36 -0.49 1.28 4.64
CA VAL A 36 0.64 0.88 3.80
C VAL A 36 1.92 1.39 4.44
N GLU A 37 2.89 0.50 4.68
CA GLU A 37 4.23 0.86 5.13
C GLU A 37 5.22 0.57 4.00
N ALA A 38 5.96 1.59 3.56
CA ALA A 38 6.98 1.48 2.54
C ALA A 38 8.14 2.45 2.87
N ASP A 39 9.34 2.09 2.46
CA ASP A 39 10.58 2.88 2.62
C ASP A 39 11.10 3.46 1.29
N ASP A 40 10.41 3.17 0.19
CA ASP A 40 10.70 3.74 -1.14
C ASP A 40 10.07 5.13 -1.27
N GLU A 41 10.92 6.17 -1.43
CA GLU A 41 10.47 7.56 -1.61
C GLU A 41 9.58 7.73 -2.84
N GLY A 42 9.75 6.90 -3.88
CA GLY A 42 8.91 6.94 -5.08
C GLY A 42 7.43 6.67 -4.81
N VAL A 43 7.12 5.91 -3.75
CA VAL A 43 5.75 5.56 -3.37
C VAL A 43 4.93 6.80 -2.98
N ILE A 44 5.58 7.84 -2.47
CA ILE A 44 4.92 9.10 -2.09
C ILE A 44 4.33 9.80 -3.31
N GLU A 45 5.02 9.76 -4.45
CA GLU A 45 4.56 10.37 -5.70
C GLU A 45 3.53 9.48 -6.43
N ASP A 46 3.61 8.15 -6.24
CA ASP A 46 2.75 7.16 -6.90
C ASP A 46 1.37 6.98 -6.24
N ILE A 47 1.23 7.30 -4.94
CA ILE A 47 -0.03 7.20 -4.19
C ILE A 47 -0.65 8.60 -4.02
N PRO A 48 -1.68 8.96 -4.82
CA PRO A 48 -2.34 10.27 -4.73
C PRO A 48 -3.30 10.43 -3.55
#